data_AF-A0A356QVY7-F1
#
_entry.id   AF-A0A356QVY7-F1
#
_cell.length_a   1.000
_cell.length_b   1.000
_cell.length_c   1.000
_cell.angle_alpha   90.00
_cell.angle_beta   90.00
_cell.angle_gamma   90.00
#
_symmetry.space_group_name_H-M   'P 1'
#
loop_
_entity.id
_entity.type
_entity.pdbx_description
1 polymer ?
#
loop_
_entity_poly.entity_id
_entity_poly.type
_entity_poly.pdbx_seq_one_letter_code
_entity_poly.pdbx_strand_id
1 'polypeptide(L)' 'MSESLLTWIVFTPLIGAAAVLLTGRWPNLREAVSLITGGVLIAQVTQLISPVLAGETPSVLLAVPVPRVPL' A
#
# COMPACT_ATOMS: atom_id res chain seq x y z
N MET A 1 2.35 -16.02 0.61
CA MET A 1 1.80 -15.13 -0.45
C MET A 1 1.07 -13.92 0.12
N SER A 2 0.39 -14.03 1.28
CA SER A 2 -0.35 -12.94 1.94
C SER A 2 0.53 -11.84 2.54
N GLU A 3 1.65 -12.18 3.20
CA GLU A 3 2.54 -11.18 3.82
C GLU A 3 3.15 -10.21 2.80
N SER A 4 3.55 -10.72 1.63
CA SER A 4 4.04 -9.88 0.52
C SER A 4 2.95 -8.95 0.00
N LEU A 5 1.69 -9.41 -0.07
CA LEU A 5 0.56 -8.59 -0.51
C LEU A 5 0.30 -7.43 0.46
N LEU A 6 0.24 -7.72 1.77
CA LEU A 6 0.02 -6.69 2.80
C LEU A 6 1.14 -5.64 2.81
N THR A 7 2.39 -6.09 2.62
CA THR A 7 3.54 -5.18 2.47
C THR A 7 3.32 -4.25 1.28
N TRP A 8 2.95 -4.77 0.11
CA TRP A 8 2.68 -3.95 -1.06
C TRP A 8 1.48 -3.01 -0.89
N ILE A 9 0.42 -3.43 -0.19
CA ILE A 9 -0.74 -2.56 0.12
C ILE A 9 -0.28 -1.32 0.90
N VAL A 10 0.66 -1.48 1.83
CA VAL A 10 1.23 -0.36 2.61
C VAL A 10 2.16 0.51 1.78
N PHE A 11 3.04 -0.08 0.96
CA PHE A 11 4.06 0.67 0.23
C PHE A 11 3.59 1.28 -1.09
N THR A 12 2.59 0.70 -1.76
CA THR A 12 2.04 1.23 -3.02
C THR A 12 1.63 2.70 -2.92
N PRO A 13 0.85 3.17 -1.92
CA PRO A 13 0.51 4.58 -1.81
C PRO A 13 1.72 5.47 -1.51
N LEU A 14 2.74 4.97 -0.80
CA LEU A 14 3.98 5.72 -0.54
C LEU A 14 4.80 5.93 -1.81
N ILE A 15 4.93 4.87 -2.62
CA ILE A 15 5.58 4.92 -3.93
C ILE A 15 4.79 5.82 -4.88
N GLY A 16 3.47 5.70 -4.87
CA GLY A 16 2.57 6.55 -5.66
C GLY A 16 2.70 8.03 -5.29
N ALA A 17 2.74 8.36 -4.00
CA ALA A 17 2.95 9.72 -3.53
C ALA A 17 4.31 10.29 -3.99
N ALA A 18 5.38 9.49 -3.93
CA ALA A 18 6.68 9.88 -4.47
C ALA A 18 6.63 10.10 -5.99
N ALA A 19 5.94 9.23 -6.73
CA ALA A 19 5.77 9.39 -8.18
C ALA A 19 4.93 10.63 -8.54
N VAL A 20 3.87 10.94 -7.78
CA VAL A 20 3.07 12.17 -7.92
C VAL A 20 3.95 13.41 -7.70
N LEU A 21 4.80 13.40 -6.66
CA LEU A 21 5.73 14.49 -6.40
C LEU A 21 6.70 14.71 -7.57
N LEU A 22 7.28 13.63 -8.10
CA LEU A 22 8.23 13.69 -9.22
C LEU A 22 7.58 14.14 -10.53
N THR A 23 6.28 13.90 -10.72
CA THR A 23 5.52 14.26 -11.92
C THR A 23 4.77 15.59 -11.82
N GLY A 24 4.92 16.32 -10.71
CA GLY A 24 4.14 17.54 -10.40
C GLY A 24 4.21 18.66 -11.46
N ARG A 25 5.21 18.66 -12.34
CA ARG A 25 5.35 19.62 -13.45
C ARG A 25 4.38 19.38 -14.61
N TRP A 26 3.78 18.20 -14.71
CA TRP A 26 2.87 17.81 -15.79
C TRP A 26 1.52 17.41 -15.20
N PRO A 27 0.53 18.32 -15.16
CA PRO A 27 -0.74 18.09 -14.46
C PRO A 27 -1.45 16.80 -14.86
N ASN A 28 -1.55 16.51 -16.16
CA ASN A 28 -2.21 15.30 -16.66
C ASN A 28 -1.45 14.03 -16.27
N LEU A 29 -0.11 14.05 -16.28
CA LEU A 29 0.70 12.88 -15.89
C LEU A 29 0.59 12.63 -14.39
N ARG A 30 0.66 13.69 -13.57
CA ARG A 30 0.44 13.61 -12.12
C ARG A 30 -0.90 12.96 -11.80
N GLU A 31 -1.96 13.37 -12.48
CA GLU A 31 -3.30 12.79 -12.31
C GLU A 31 -3.37 11.34 -12.76
N ALA A 32 -2.76 10.99 -13.89
CA ALA A 32 -2.65 9.62 -14.34
C ALA A 32 -1.91 8.74 -13.31
N VAL A 33 -0.80 9.23 -12.74
CA VAL A 33 -0.05 8.54 -11.69
C VAL A 33 -0.90 8.32 -10.45
N SER A 34 -1.64 9.33 -9.99
CA SER A 34 -2.58 9.19 -8.85
C SER A 34 -3.67 8.15 -9.13
N LEU A 35 -4.29 8.18 -10.31
CA LEU A 35 -5.34 7.24 -10.71
C LEU A 35 -4.80 5.81 -10.82
N ILE A 36 -3.64 5.62 -11.45
CA ILE A 36 -2.98 4.31 -11.55
C ILE A 36 -2.64 3.79 -10.16
N THR A 37 -2.07 4.63 -9.29
CA THR A 37 -1.74 4.24 -7.91
C THR A 37 -2.99 3.76 -7.17
N GLY A 38 -4.09 4.51 -7.26
CA GLY A 38 -5.37 4.13 -6.66
C GLY A 38 -5.92 2.83 -7.24
N GLY A 39 -5.86 2.66 -8.56
CA GLY A 39 -6.30 1.44 -9.24
C GLY A 39 -5.49 0.20 -8.82
N VAL A 40 -4.17 0.33 -8.71
CA VAL A 40 -3.29 -0.74 -8.21
C VAL A 40 -3.61 -1.09 -6.76
N LEU A 41 -3.78 -0.08 -5.90
CA LEU A 41 -4.15 -0.31 -4.50
C LEU A 41 -5.50 -1.03 -4.36
N ILE A 42 -6.50 -0.64 -5.15
CA ILE A 42 -7.79 -1.34 -5.20
C ILE A 42 -7.59 -2.80 -5.59
N ALA A 43 -6.83 -3.07 -6.66
CA ALA A 43 -6.55 -4.43 -7.12
C ALA A 43 -5.79 -5.28 -6.08
N GLN A 44 -4.96 -4.68 -5.24
CA GLN A 44 -4.28 -5.36 -4.15
C GLN A 44 -5.23 -5.65 -2.98
N VAL A 45 -6.03 -4.67 -2.56
CA VAL A 45 -6.94 -4.81 -1.41
C VAL A 45 -8.09 -5.78 -1.71
N THR A 46 -8.58 -5.85 -2.95
CA THR A 46 -9.64 -6.82 -3.32
C THR A 46 -9.19 -8.26 -3.19
N GLN A 47 -7.88 -8.55 -3.28
CA GLN A 47 -7.35 -9.89 -3.01
C GLN A 47 -7.48 -10.30 -1.53
N LEU A 48 -7.73 -9.37 -0.61
CA LEU A 48 -8.02 -9.66 0.80
C LEU A 48 -9.47 -10.10 1.04
N ILE A 49 -10.38 -9.94 0.06
CA ILE A 49 -11.79 -10.28 0.23
C ILE A 49 -11.96 -11.76 0.62
N SER A 50 -11.39 -12.68 -0.17
CA SER A 50 -11.50 -14.12 0.10
C SER A 50 -10.98 -14.54 1.48
N PRO A 51 -9.74 -14.22 1.90
CA PRO A 51 -9.24 -14.63 3.21
C PRO A 51 -10.02 -13.99 4.37
N VAL A 52 -10.43 -12.71 4.24
CA VAL A 52 -11.24 -12.05 5.28
C VAL A 52 -12.61 -12.71 5.41
N LEU A 53 -13.27 -13.04 4.29
CA LEU A 53 -14.54 -13.77 4.31
C LEU A 53 -14.39 -15.21 4.83
N ALA A 54 -13.20 -15.81 4.70
CA ALA A 54 -12.86 -17.09 5.30
C ALA A 54 -12.59 -17.01 6.82
N GLY A 55 -12.66 -15.82 7.41
CA GLY A 55 -12.41 -15.58 8.84
C GLY A 55 -10.93 -15.40 9.20
N GLU A 56 -10.05 -15.28 8.21
CA GLU A 56 -8.65 -14.96 8.47
C GLU A 56 -8.50 -13.50 8.91
N THR A 57 -7.43 -13.22 9.66
CA THR A 57 -7.03 -11.86 10.05
C THR A 57 -5.64 -11.55 9.48
N PRO A 58 -5.55 -11.19 8.18
CA PRO A 58 -4.27 -10.94 7.54
C PRO A 58 -3.53 -9.80 8.25
N SER A 59 -2.30 -10.07 8.70
CA SER A 59 -1.47 -9.09 9.38
C SER A 59 -0.04 -9.16 8.86
N VAL A 60 0.65 -8.02 8.91
CA VAL A 60 2.07 -7.91 8.57
C VAL A 60 2.75 -7.05 9.63
N LEU A 61 3.86 -7.54 10.17
CA LEU A 61 4.69 -6.80 11.12
C LEU A 61 5.71 -5.97 10.35
N LEU A 62 5.53 -4.65 10.32
CA LEU A 62 6.41 -3.75 9.57
C LEU A 62 7.66 -3.33 10.35
N ALA A 63 7.51 -3.15 11.66
CA ALA A 63 8.58 -2.74 12.55
C ALA A 63 8.29 -3.23 13.97
N VAL A 64 9.36 -3.48 14.72
CA VAL A 64 9.30 -3.82 16.15
C VAL A 64 9.89 -2.65 16.93
N PRO A 65 9.29 -2.27 18.08
CA PRO A 65 9.89 -1.26 18.96
C PRO A 65 11.32 -1.61 19.34
N VAL A 66 12.20 -0.62 19.36
CA VAL A 66 13.58 -0.81 19.81
C VAL A 66 13.58 -1.13 21.31
N PRO A 67 14.26 -2.20 21.75
CA PRO A 67 14.31 -2.55 23.16
C PRO A 67 14.78 -1.35 24.00
N ARG A 68 14.05 -1.07 25.10
CA ARG A 68 14.31 0.02 26.06
C ARG A 68 13.93 1.44 25.63
N VAL A 69 13.17 1.61 24.54
CA VAL A 69 12.50 2.88 24.22
C VAL A 69 11.02 2.78 24.63
N PRO A 70 10.50 3.63 25.52
CA PRO A 70 9.07 3.63 25.87
C PRO A 70 8.23 4.03 24.65
N LEU A 71 7.06 3.38 24.51
CA LEU A 71 6.05 3.68 23.49
C LEU A 71 5.17 4.86 23.90
#